data_AF-A0A7Y6A7K9-F1
#
_entry.id   AF-A0A7Y6A7K9-F1
#
_cell.length_a   1.000
_cell.length_b   1.000
_cell.length_c   1.000
_cell.angle_alpha   90.00
_cell.angle_beta   90.00
_cell.angle_gamma   90.00
#
_symmetry.space_group_name_H-M   'P 1'
#
loop_
_entity.id
_entity.type
_entity.pdbx_description
1 polymer ?
#
loop_
_entity_poly.entity_id
_entity_poly.type
_entity_poly.pdbx_seq_one_letter_code
_entity_poly.pdbx_strand_id
1 'polypeptide(L)'
;RAALTDHTAAIAQVERDARNTPTRLVLDSVPANLNPAAGLDFTLYAPDGTTQIGALKGTIDRATKVFTLGGDNNPDVVNAIAEGAHLRLDNHWFLALSAYYRYTVPHEPGYAAYDQFRDANGQPIYPQRPVEVGPLVASSVAGGGTFTGKITGKVIVVSNLLDPGALPYQADWYANRVKAALGAGYEDNFRLWYNDNADHLDGPVTGPKSTRIVSYDGILQQALRDISAWVERGVAPVKSTQYNLKDGQVTVPADAQDRRGVQPVVDLSAAGGTGRVEVRAGQPVTFTAGIEAPPAAGKIVSTEWDFNGTGEFTATPFGTPRPCAEVSATFTYPKPGTYIASLRVTSQRDGDATTPFTKVQNLGRIQIVVR
;
A
#
# COMPACT_ATOMS: atom_id res chain seq x y z
N ARG A 1 22.97 -13.27 5.74
CA ARG A 1 24.39 -12.89 5.49
C ARG A 1 24.63 -12.42 4.06
N ALA A 2 24.06 -13.06 3.03
CA ALA A 2 24.26 -12.63 1.63
C ALA A 2 23.88 -11.16 1.33
N ALA A 3 22.94 -10.58 2.08
CA ALA A 3 22.53 -9.17 1.93
C ALA A 3 23.31 -8.18 2.82
N LEU A 4 24.22 -8.66 3.68
CA LEU A 4 24.99 -7.80 4.58
C LEU A 4 26.10 -7.10 3.80
N THR A 5 26.15 -5.79 3.94
CA THR A 5 27.28 -4.95 3.55
C THR A 5 27.95 -4.47 4.82
N ASP A 6 29.24 -4.73 4.94
CA ASP A 6 30.14 -4.10 5.88
C ASP A 6 31.50 -3.98 5.20
N HIS A 7 31.80 -2.80 4.67
CA HIS A 7 32.94 -2.58 3.80
C HIS A 7 33.61 -1.27 4.15
N THR A 8 34.93 -1.30 4.33
CA THR A 8 35.73 -0.10 4.55
C THR A 8 36.60 0.13 3.34
N ALA A 9 36.54 1.32 2.77
CA ALA A 9 37.33 1.74 1.62
C ALA A 9 38.23 2.93 2.01
N ALA A 10 39.44 2.99 1.47
CA ALA A 10 40.27 4.17 1.60
C ALA A 10 39.81 5.26 0.61
N ILE A 11 39.88 6.51 1.05
CA ILE A 11 39.63 7.68 0.21
C ILE A 11 40.91 7.93 -0.59
N ALA A 12 40.88 7.54 -1.87
CA ALA A 12 42.00 7.70 -2.78
C ALA A 12 42.14 9.16 -3.25
N GLN A 13 41.03 9.90 -3.34
CA GLN A 13 41.02 11.30 -3.76
C GLN A 13 39.84 12.05 -3.13
N VAL A 14 40.06 13.31 -2.76
CA VAL A 14 39.01 14.23 -2.31
C VAL A 14 38.79 15.33 -3.34
N GLU A 15 37.62 15.35 -3.98
CA GLU A 15 37.20 16.45 -4.84
C GLU A 15 36.54 17.54 -4.01
N ARG A 16 36.89 18.79 -4.29
CA ARG A 16 36.45 19.97 -3.53
C ARG A 16 35.83 21.02 -4.45
N ASP A 17 34.90 21.80 -3.90
CA ASP A 17 34.30 22.94 -4.60
C ASP A 17 35.25 24.16 -4.63
N ALA A 18 34.79 25.26 -5.25
CA ALA A 18 35.54 26.52 -5.33
C ALA A 18 35.83 27.17 -3.97
N ARG A 19 35.16 26.74 -2.90
CA ARG A 19 35.38 27.18 -1.52
C ARG A 19 36.24 26.19 -0.72
N ASN A 20 36.83 25.21 -1.40
CA ASN A 20 37.66 24.15 -0.83
C ASN A 20 36.89 23.17 0.09
N THR A 21 35.56 23.08 -0.06
CA THR A 21 34.71 22.15 0.68
C THR A 21 34.67 20.80 -0.03
N PRO A 22 34.89 19.66 0.66
CA PRO A 22 34.72 18.34 0.07
C PRO A 22 33.32 18.15 -0.50
N THR A 23 33.23 17.67 -1.74
CA THR A 23 31.96 17.37 -2.41
C THR A 23 31.87 15.93 -2.87
N ARG A 24 33.00 15.32 -3.27
CA ARG A 24 33.06 13.92 -3.70
C ARG A 24 34.32 13.22 -3.22
N LEU A 25 34.21 11.94 -2.94
CA LEU A 25 35.30 11.07 -2.49
C LEU A 25 35.45 9.92 -3.49
N VAL A 26 36.62 9.79 -4.09
CA VAL A 26 36.95 8.62 -4.91
C VAL A 26 37.48 7.54 -3.97
N LEU A 27 36.81 6.39 -3.93
CA LEU A 27 37.16 5.28 -3.07
C LEU A 27 38.02 4.26 -3.82
N ASP A 28 38.97 3.64 -3.12
CA ASP A 28 39.81 2.57 -3.69
C ASP A 28 38.98 1.32 -4.09
N SER A 29 37.88 1.10 -3.38
CA SER A 29 37.04 -0.08 -3.44
C SER A 29 35.59 0.25 -3.09
N VAL A 30 34.68 -0.61 -3.55
CA VAL A 30 33.26 -0.59 -3.20
C VAL A 30 32.78 -2.02 -2.96
N PRO A 31 31.69 -2.24 -2.20
CA PRO A 31 31.15 -3.57 -1.97
C PRO A 31 30.76 -4.27 -3.28
N ALA A 32 31.21 -5.50 -3.47
CA ALA A 32 30.90 -6.28 -4.68
C ALA A 32 29.39 -6.60 -4.81
N ASN A 33 28.70 -6.81 -3.69
CA ASN A 33 27.30 -7.23 -3.63
C ASN A 33 26.44 -6.20 -2.89
N LEU A 34 26.33 -5.00 -3.45
CA LEU A 34 25.46 -3.98 -2.87
C LEU A 34 24.03 -4.14 -3.38
N ASN A 35 23.07 -4.48 -2.52
CA ASN A 35 21.65 -4.45 -2.89
C ASN A 35 21.21 -2.99 -3.04
N PRO A 36 20.84 -2.49 -4.24
CA PRO A 36 20.41 -1.09 -4.42
C PRO A 36 19.12 -0.74 -3.66
N ALA A 37 18.33 -1.74 -3.28
CA ALA A 37 17.14 -1.54 -2.44
C ALA A 37 17.45 -1.52 -0.93
N ALA A 38 18.67 -1.91 -0.52
CA ALA A 38 19.08 -1.79 0.87
C ALA A 38 19.76 -0.44 1.07
N GLY A 39 19.29 0.34 2.05
CA GLY A 39 19.97 1.57 2.45
C GLY A 39 21.38 1.30 2.97
N LEU A 40 22.21 2.35 2.99
CA LEU A 40 23.54 2.33 3.57
C LEU A 40 23.71 3.49 4.55
N ASP A 41 24.43 3.21 5.61
CA ASP A 41 25.06 4.20 6.46
C ASP A 41 26.52 4.38 6.03
N PHE A 42 27.01 5.61 6.16
CA PHE A 42 28.39 5.96 5.85
C PHE A 42 29.04 6.55 7.09
N THR A 43 30.18 5.98 7.49
CA THR A 43 30.94 6.46 8.64
C THR A 43 32.38 6.75 8.23
N LEU A 44 32.82 7.97 8.50
CA LEU A 44 34.20 8.41 8.29
C LEU A 44 35.08 7.95 9.45
N TYR A 45 36.23 7.41 9.11
CA TYR A 45 37.31 7.02 10.00
C TYR A 45 38.59 7.74 9.60
N ALA A 46 39.48 7.97 10.56
CA ALA A 46 40.79 8.55 10.33
C ALA A 46 41.67 7.63 9.45
N PRO A 47 42.83 8.11 8.96
CA PRO A 47 43.74 7.29 8.15
C PRO A 47 44.30 6.04 8.83
N ASP A 48 44.16 5.91 10.15
CA ASP A 48 44.48 4.68 10.88
C ASP A 48 43.44 3.56 10.68
N GLY A 49 42.32 3.86 10.02
CA GLY A 49 41.22 2.92 9.75
C GLY A 49 40.41 2.50 10.97
N THR A 50 40.66 3.06 12.15
CA THR A 50 40.05 2.60 13.43
C THR A 50 39.45 3.74 14.26
N THR A 51 40.01 4.94 14.19
CA THR A 51 39.47 6.11 14.89
C THR A 51 38.25 6.64 14.14
N GLN A 52 37.06 6.39 14.70
CA GLN A 52 35.80 6.88 14.13
C GLN A 52 35.71 8.41 14.28
N ILE A 53 35.50 9.10 13.16
CA ILE A 53 35.32 10.56 13.11
C ILE A 53 33.84 10.91 13.20
N GLY A 54 32.99 10.28 12.39
CA GLY A 54 31.55 10.56 12.42
C GLY A 54 30.77 10.08 11.20
N ALA A 55 29.46 10.22 11.25
CA ALA A 55 28.57 9.82 10.15
C ALA A 55 28.60 10.84 9.01
N LEU A 56 28.50 10.35 7.78
CA LEU A 56 28.32 11.14 6.57
C LEU A 56 27.00 10.76 5.89
N LYS A 57 26.32 11.76 5.34
CA LYS A 57 25.17 11.63 4.45
C LYS A 57 25.66 11.78 3.01
N GLY A 58 25.18 10.93 2.12
CA GLY A 58 25.52 11.00 0.71
C GLY A 58 25.05 9.79 -0.08
N THR A 59 25.52 9.68 -1.31
CA THR A 59 25.21 8.58 -2.22
C THR A 59 26.49 8.01 -2.83
N ILE A 60 26.52 6.72 -3.11
CA ILE A 60 27.67 6.03 -3.71
C ILE A 60 27.32 5.57 -5.13
N ASP A 61 28.10 6.04 -6.11
CA ASP A 61 28.15 5.44 -7.44
C ASP A 61 29.22 4.34 -7.46
N ARG A 62 28.76 3.12 -7.74
CA ARG A 62 29.60 1.92 -7.72
C ARG A 62 30.46 1.78 -8.97
N ALA A 63 29.96 2.26 -10.10
CA ALA A 63 30.67 2.13 -11.38
C ALA A 63 31.94 3.00 -11.36
N THR A 64 31.83 4.17 -10.74
CA THR A 64 32.91 5.15 -10.64
C THR A 64 33.63 5.12 -9.30
N LYS A 65 33.11 4.38 -8.30
CA LYS A 65 33.58 4.36 -6.91
C LYS A 65 33.55 5.74 -6.24
N VAL A 66 32.59 6.58 -6.64
CA VAL A 66 32.49 7.96 -6.17
C VAL A 66 31.37 8.08 -5.15
N PHE A 67 31.73 8.44 -3.92
CA PHE A 67 30.77 8.89 -2.91
C PHE A 67 30.55 10.40 -3.08
N THR A 68 29.29 10.81 -3.29
CA THR A 68 28.90 12.22 -3.34
C THR A 68 28.28 12.63 -2.01
N LEU A 69 28.82 13.68 -1.39
CA LEU A 69 28.30 14.20 -0.14
C LEU A 69 26.90 14.80 -0.34
N GLY A 70 25.98 14.45 0.57
CA GLY A 70 24.67 15.08 0.69
C GLY A 70 24.73 16.37 1.50
N GLY A 71 23.60 17.08 1.55
CA GLY A 71 23.42 18.24 2.44
C GLY A 71 23.37 17.86 3.93
N ASP A 72 23.51 18.87 4.79
CA ASP A 72 23.34 18.77 6.25
C ASP A 72 24.23 17.73 6.93
N ASN A 73 25.46 17.61 6.43
CA ASN A 73 26.53 16.90 7.13
C ASN A 73 27.07 17.75 8.28
N ASN A 74 27.56 17.10 9.35
CA ASN A 74 28.23 17.80 10.43
C ASN A 74 29.52 18.47 9.89
N PRO A 75 29.68 19.80 10.02
CA PRO A 75 30.85 20.51 9.51
C PRO A 75 32.19 19.95 10.01
N ASP A 76 32.26 19.50 11.27
CA ASP A 76 33.49 18.96 11.84
C ASP A 76 33.91 17.64 11.17
N VAL A 77 32.93 16.80 10.84
CA VAL A 77 33.16 15.53 10.12
C VAL A 77 33.60 15.82 8.68
N VAL A 78 32.98 16.81 8.03
CA VAL A 78 33.36 17.22 6.66
C VAL A 78 34.77 17.79 6.64
N ASN A 79 35.14 18.62 7.61
CA ASN A 79 36.46 19.23 7.71
C ASN A 79 37.57 18.20 7.94
N ALA A 80 37.24 17.07 8.56
CA ALA A 80 38.18 15.99 8.82
C ALA A 80 38.40 15.04 7.62
N ILE A 81 37.69 15.24 6.51
CA ILE A 81 37.88 14.46 5.28
C ILE A 81 39.25 14.77 4.67
N ALA A 82 40.05 13.73 4.50
CA ALA A 82 41.36 13.77 3.86
C ALA A 82 41.59 12.53 2.99
N GLU A 83 42.53 12.63 2.05
CA GLU A 83 43.04 11.45 1.34
C GLU A 83 43.72 10.50 2.34
N GLY A 84 43.55 9.20 2.13
CA GLY A 84 44.00 8.16 3.04
C GLY A 84 43.09 7.91 4.24
N ALA A 85 42.13 8.80 4.54
CA ALA A 85 41.07 8.50 5.50
C ALA A 85 40.15 7.39 4.96
N HIS A 86 39.35 6.77 5.83
CA HIS A 86 38.55 5.61 5.47
C HIS A 86 37.06 5.89 5.56
N LEU A 87 36.30 5.42 4.58
CA LEU A 87 34.84 5.44 4.61
C LEU A 87 34.33 4.01 4.79
N ARG A 88 33.58 3.77 5.87
CA ARG A 88 32.83 2.55 6.07
C ARG A 88 31.43 2.69 5.47
N LEU A 89 31.05 1.71 4.67
CA LEU A 89 29.73 1.54 4.07
C LEU A 89 29.11 0.30 4.71
N ASP A 90 28.01 0.46 5.45
CA ASP A 90 27.34 -0.67 6.06
C ASP A 90 25.80 -0.55 6.02
N ASN A 91 25.10 -1.68 6.08
CA ASN A 91 23.64 -1.71 6.05
C ASN A 91 23.01 -2.44 7.24
N HIS A 92 23.72 -2.56 8.37
CA HIS A 92 23.24 -3.30 9.53
C HIS A 92 21.89 -2.77 10.02
N TRP A 93 21.74 -1.44 10.08
CA TRP A 93 20.52 -0.78 10.51
C TRP A 93 19.33 -1.12 9.62
N PHE A 94 19.49 -0.98 8.30
CA PHE A 94 18.43 -1.27 7.31
C PHE A 94 18.01 -2.74 7.32
N LEU A 95 18.97 -3.66 7.49
CA LEU A 95 18.66 -5.07 7.64
C LEU A 95 17.92 -5.36 8.95
N ALA A 96 18.33 -4.74 10.05
CA ALA A 96 17.67 -4.89 11.35
C ALA A 96 16.22 -4.36 11.32
N LEU A 97 15.97 -3.25 10.62
CA LEU A 97 14.62 -2.68 10.45
C LEU A 97 13.64 -3.67 9.82
N SER A 98 14.10 -4.53 8.90
CA SER A 98 13.25 -5.50 8.21
C SER A 98 12.63 -6.56 9.13
N ALA A 99 13.18 -6.76 10.33
CA ALA A 99 12.64 -7.65 11.35
C ALA A 99 12.13 -6.91 12.59
N TYR A 100 12.17 -5.57 12.61
CA TYR A 100 11.94 -4.75 13.79
C TYR A 100 10.59 -5.02 14.47
N TYR A 101 9.53 -5.22 13.69
CA TYR A 101 8.18 -5.51 14.17
C TYR A 101 8.11 -6.75 15.11
N ARG A 102 9.04 -7.69 14.98
CA ARG A 102 9.11 -8.89 15.84
C ARG A 102 9.61 -8.59 17.26
N TYR A 103 10.29 -7.46 17.44
CA TYR A 103 10.93 -7.01 18.68
C TYR A 103 10.16 -5.86 19.34
N THR A 104 8.98 -5.54 18.84
CA THR A 104 8.07 -4.50 19.36
C THR A 104 6.63 -5.01 19.37
N VAL A 105 6.43 -6.23 19.84
CA VAL A 105 5.12 -6.86 19.99
C VAL A 105 4.34 -6.07 21.06
N PRO A 106 3.19 -5.44 20.73
CA PRO A 106 2.45 -4.59 21.68
C PRO A 106 2.03 -5.37 22.93
N HIS A 107 2.24 -4.85 24.13
CA HIS A 107 1.80 -5.54 25.36
C HIS A 107 0.29 -5.60 25.49
N GLU A 108 -0.41 -4.58 24.99
CA GLU A 108 -1.86 -4.52 25.01
C GLU A 108 -2.47 -5.64 24.14
N PRO A 109 -3.53 -6.35 24.60
CA PRO A 109 -4.26 -7.29 23.77
C PRO A 109 -4.99 -6.60 22.59
N GLY A 110 -5.47 -7.42 21.65
CA GLY A 110 -6.30 -6.97 20.53
C GLY A 110 -5.54 -6.78 19.21
N TYR A 111 -4.22 -6.87 19.21
CA TYR A 111 -3.40 -6.83 17.99
C TYR A 111 -3.24 -8.22 17.36
N ALA A 112 -4.32 -8.81 16.84
CA ALA A 112 -4.35 -10.20 16.37
C ALA A 112 -3.25 -10.54 15.34
N ALA A 113 -2.86 -9.58 14.49
CA ALA A 113 -1.78 -9.77 13.53
C ALA A 113 -0.41 -10.05 14.19
N TYR A 114 -0.21 -9.63 15.44
CA TYR A 114 1.01 -9.85 16.21
C TYR A 114 1.02 -11.17 16.99
N ASP A 115 -0.11 -11.88 17.07
CA ASP A 115 -0.22 -13.13 17.84
C ASP A 115 0.69 -14.22 17.28
N GLN A 116 1.04 -14.16 15.98
CA GLN A 116 2.04 -15.03 15.37
C GLN A 116 3.45 -14.90 15.98
N PHE A 117 3.73 -13.82 16.72
CA PHE A 117 5.00 -13.59 17.42
C PHE A 117 4.93 -13.93 18.92
N ARG A 118 3.84 -14.59 19.35
CA ARG A 118 3.63 -15.03 20.73
C ARG A 118 3.65 -16.55 20.83
N ASP A 119 4.12 -17.06 21.96
CA ASP A 119 4.05 -18.47 22.30
C ASP A 119 2.65 -18.86 22.83
N ALA A 120 2.50 -20.13 23.21
CA ALA A 120 1.23 -20.65 23.76
C ALA A 120 0.80 -20.01 25.09
N ASN A 121 1.72 -19.33 25.79
CA ASN A 121 1.45 -18.59 27.02
C ASN A 121 1.20 -17.09 26.75
N GLY A 122 1.14 -16.68 25.48
CA GLY A 122 0.98 -15.29 25.06
C GLY A 122 2.24 -14.43 25.18
N GLN A 123 3.39 -15.02 25.53
CA GLN A 123 4.65 -14.30 25.68
C GLN A 123 5.34 -14.13 24.32
N PRO A 124 5.99 -12.98 24.04
CA PRO A 124 6.73 -12.81 22.80
C PRO A 124 7.83 -13.86 22.62
N ILE A 125 7.90 -14.48 21.43
CA ILE A 125 8.89 -15.52 21.09
C ILE A 125 10.30 -14.92 20.95
N TYR A 126 10.38 -13.66 20.52
CA TYR A 126 11.64 -12.95 20.32
C TYR A 126 11.92 -11.98 21.47
N PRO A 127 13.20 -11.60 21.71
CA PRO A 127 13.54 -10.51 22.61
C PRO A 127 12.74 -9.25 22.28
N GLN A 128 12.32 -8.50 23.30
CA GLN A 128 11.55 -7.26 23.10
C GLN A 128 12.39 -6.03 23.45
N ARG A 129 12.16 -4.95 22.70
CA ARG A 129 12.74 -3.63 22.99
C ARG A 129 12.09 -3.08 24.28
N PRO A 130 12.84 -2.35 25.12
CA PRO A 130 12.30 -1.80 26.36
C PRO A 130 11.28 -0.67 26.15
N VAL A 131 11.27 -0.05 24.96
CA VAL A 131 10.37 1.05 24.61
C VAL A 131 9.47 0.63 23.46
N GLU A 132 8.16 0.73 23.68
CA GLU A 132 7.17 0.61 22.60
C GLU A 132 7.09 1.92 21.83
N VAL A 133 7.78 1.98 20.69
CA VAL A 133 7.77 3.18 19.84
C VAL A 133 6.41 3.41 19.18
N GLY A 134 5.62 2.35 18.94
CA GLY A 134 4.33 2.41 18.27
C GLY A 134 3.36 3.43 18.89
N PRO A 135 3.01 3.32 20.18
CA PRO A 135 2.17 4.30 20.87
C PRO A 135 2.70 5.73 20.83
N LEU A 136 4.02 5.93 20.94
CA LEU A 136 4.63 7.26 20.89
C LEU A 136 4.44 7.91 19.51
N VAL A 137 4.70 7.15 18.44
CA VAL A 137 4.49 7.60 17.07
C VAL A 137 3.02 7.86 16.81
N ALA A 138 2.14 6.92 17.17
CA ALA A 138 0.69 7.03 16.99
C ALA A 138 0.13 8.28 17.69
N SER A 139 0.52 8.53 18.94
CA SER A 139 0.10 9.73 19.68
C SER A 139 0.56 11.02 19.00
N SER A 140 1.78 11.04 18.46
CA SER A 140 2.32 12.23 17.77
C SER A 140 1.56 12.51 16.48
N VAL A 141 1.43 11.50 15.60
CA VAL A 141 0.79 11.67 14.28
C VAL A 141 -0.71 11.90 14.37
N ALA A 142 -1.37 11.39 15.42
CA ALA A 142 -2.80 11.55 15.64
C ALA A 142 -3.15 12.82 16.44
N GLY A 143 -2.18 13.71 16.71
CA GLY A 143 -2.42 14.94 17.49
C GLY A 143 -2.91 14.67 18.91
N GLY A 144 -2.46 13.57 19.53
CA GLY A 144 -2.90 13.13 20.87
C GLY A 144 -4.12 12.20 20.87
N GLY A 145 -4.58 11.72 19.71
CA GLY A 145 -5.65 10.74 19.61
C GLY A 145 -5.37 9.45 20.41
N THR A 146 -6.31 9.03 21.24
CA THR A 146 -6.16 7.88 22.16
C THR A 146 -6.75 6.57 21.65
N PHE A 147 -7.50 6.61 20.53
CA PHE A 147 -8.11 5.44 19.88
C PHE A 147 -8.92 4.52 20.83
N THR A 148 -9.56 5.08 21.86
CA THR A 148 -10.33 4.31 22.86
C THR A 148 -11.65 3.74 22.33
N GLY A 149 -12.07 4.15 21.12
CA GLY A 149 -13.36 3.79 20.54
C GLY A 149 -14.56 4.56 21.10
N LYS A 150 -14.37 5.39 22.15
CA LYS A 150 -15.41 6.23 22.77
C LYS A 150 -15.73 7.47 21.92
N ILE A 151 -16.18 7.23 20.69
CA ILE A 151 -16.60 8.31 19.78
C ILE A 151 -17.88 8.98 20.31
N THR A 152 -17.99 10.28 20.12
CA THR A 152 -19.17 11.09 20.49
C THR A 152 -19.99 11.54 19.28
N GLY A 153 -19.52 11.24 18.07
CA GLY A 153 -20.18 11.55 16.81
C GLY A 153 -20.32 10.31 15.93
N LYS A 154 -20.97 10.50 14.78
CA LYS A 154 -21.04 9.48 13.73
C LYS A 154 -19.67 9.38 13.03
N VAL A 155 -19.26 8.19 12.63
CA VAL A 155 -17.98 7.94 11.94
C VAL A 155 -18.19 6.94 10.81
N ILE A 156 -17.59 7.22 9.65
CA ILE A 156 -17.42 6.25 8.56
C ILE A 156 -15.91 6.10 8.34
N VAL A 157 -15.38 4.89 8.54
CA VAL A 157 -14.00 4.53 8.22
C VAL A 157 -13.97 3.89 6.83
N VAL A 158 -13.11 4.40 5.96
CA VAL A 158 -12.78 3.77 4.66
C VAL A 158 -11.40 3.14 4.78
N SER A 159 -11.27 1.87 4.40
CA SER A 159 -9.99 1.15 4.44
C SER A 159 -9.75 0.41 3.12
N ASN A 160 -8.58 0.62 2.52
CA ASN A 160 -8.21 0.08 1.22
C ASN A 160 -7.52 -1.29 1.40
N LEU A 161 -7.95 -2.33 0.68
CA LEU A 161 -7.47 -3.71 0.91
C LEU A 161 -6.05 -3.99 0.40
N LEU A 162 -5.52 -3.19 -0.54
CA LEU A 162 -4.16 -3.31 -1.06
C LEU A 162 -3.25 -2.21 -0.52
N ASP A 163 -3.59 -1.62 0.61
CA ASP A 163 -2.84 -0.54 1.24
C ASP A 163 -1.60 -1.06 2.01
N PRO A 164 -0.37 -0.76 1.54
CA PRO A 164 0.85 -1.18 2.23
C PRO A 164 1.26 -0.23 3.37
N GLY A 165 0.66 0.95 3.48
CA GLY A 165 0.99 1.99 4.47
C GLY A 165 0.06 2.02 5.69
N ALA A 166 -1.20 1.65 5.50
CA ALA A 166 -2.25 1.56 6.50
C ALA A 166 -2.97 0.21 6.35
N LEU A 167 -2.42 -0.80 7.01
CA LEU A 167 -2.81 -2.20 6.81
C LEU A 167 -4.30 -2.43 7.17
N PRO A 168 -5.08 -3.16 6.34
CA PRO A 168 -6.54 -3.26 6.50
C PRO A 168 -7.05 -3.76 7.86
N TYR A 169 -6.29 -4.63 8.53
CA TYR A 169 -6.68 -5.16 9.84
C TYR A 169 -6.68 -4.08 10.93
N GLN A 170 -6.00 -2.95 10.73
CA GLN A 170 -5.99 -1.85 11.69
C GLN A 170 -7.37 -1.18 11.79
N ALA A 171 -8.14 -1.18 10.70
CA ALA A 171 -9.51 -0.68 10.69
C ALA A 171 -10.46 -1.62 11.45
N ASP A 172 -10.28 -2.94 11.36
CA ASP A 172 -10.98 -3.92 12.20
C ASP A 172 -10.65 -3.71 13.68
N TRP A 173 -9.37 -3.59 14.01
CA TRP A 173 -8.92 -3.33 15.38
C TRP A 173 -9.64 -2.10 15.98
N TYR A 174 -9.72 -1.00 15.24
CA TYR A 174 -10.42 0.20 15.71
C TYR A 174 -11.94 0.01 15.77
N ALA A 175 -12.54 -0.64 14.77
CA ALA A 175 -13.96 -0.96 14.77
C ALA A 175 -14.37 -1.80 16.00
N ASN A 176 -13.54 -2.78 16.39
CA ASN A 176 -13.76 -3.61 17.58
C ASN A 176 -13.68 -2.79 18.87
N ARG A 177 -12.80 -1.78 18.95
CA ARG A 177 -12.76 -0.85 20.09
C ARG A 177 -13.99 0.03 20.18
N VAL A 178 -14.45 0.57 19.04
CA VAL A 178 -15.71 1.34 18.98
C VAL A 178 -16.90 0.47 19.37
N LYS A 179 -16.94 -0.78 18.89
CA LYS A 179 -17.98 -1.74 19.24
C LYS A 179 -17.99 -2.08 20.74
N ALA A 180 -16.82 -2.29 21.33
CA ALA A 180 -16.68 -2.52 22.77
C ALA A 180 -17.11 -1.29 23.59
N ALA A 181 -16.80 -0.07 23.11
CA ALA A 181 -17.14 1.17 23.81
C ALA A 181 -18.63 1.54 23.72
N LEU A 182 -19.27 1.32 22.57
CA LEU A 182 -20.65 1.75 22.31
C LEU A 182 -21.71 0.66 22.52
N GLY A 183 -21.32 -0.61 22.49
CA GLY A 183 -22.24 -1.75 22.61
C GLY A 183 -23.34 -1.70 21.53
N ALA A 184 -24.60 -1.69 21.97
CA ALA A 184 -25.76 -1.63 21.07
C ALA A 184 -25.77 -0.39 20.17
N GLY A 185 -25.14 0.72 20.59
CA GLY A 185 -25.07 1.95 19.80
C GLY A 185 -24.03 1.92 18.66
N TYR A 186 -23.29 0.83 18.47
CA TYR A 186 -22.25 0.73 17.45
C TYR A 186 -22.80 0.97 16.03
N GLU A 187 -23.84 0.21 15.64
CA GLU A 187 -24.44 0.32 14.30
C GLU A 187 -25.23 1.62 14.10
N ASP A 188 -25.49 2.37 15.16
CA ASP A 188 -26.11 3.69 15.05
C ASP A 188 -25.08 4.80 14.90
N ASN A 189 -23.79 4.55 15.14
CA ASN A 189 -22.75 5.59 15.16
C ASN A 189 -21.53 5.31 14.28
N PHE A 190 -21.33 4.07 13.83
CA PHE A 190 -20.11 3.70 13.14
C PHE A 190 -20.37 2.88 11.87
N ARG A 191 -19.60 3.15 10.82
CA ARG A 191 -19.49 2.32 9.62
C ARG A 191 -18.03 2.03 9.31
N LEU A 192 -17.76 0.81 8.84
CA LEU A 192 -16.50 0.44 8.21
C LEU A 192 -16.76 -0.04 6.79
N TRP A 193 -16.17 0.64 5.81
CA TRP A 193 -16.21 0.24 4.42
C TRP A 193 -14.82 -0.14 3.94
N TYR A 194 -14.69 -1.39 3.51
CA TYR A 194 -13.49 -1.84 2.81
C TYR A 194 -13.62 -1.56 1.31
N ASN A 195 -12.52 -1.10 0.72
CA ASN A 195 -12.38 -0.79 -0.69
C ASN A 195 -11.36 -1.75 -1.31
N ASP A 196 -11.87 -2.71 -2.07
CA ASP A 196 -11.07 -3.68 -2.80
C ASP A 196 -10.31 -3.02 -3.95
N ASN A 197 -9.19 -3.63 -4.35
CA ASN A 197 -8.33 -3.15 -5.43
C ASN A 197 -7.90 -1.67 -5.29
N ALA A 198 -7.74 -1.12 -4.08
CA ALA A 198 -7.19 0.22 -3.86
C ALA A 198 -6.02 0.17 -2.87
N ASP A 199 -5.06 1.11 -2.96
CA ASP A 199 -3.86 1.16 -2.10
C ASP A 199 -3.72 2.51 -1.35
N HIS A 200 -2.55 2.73 -0.74
CA HIS A 200 -2.15 3.99 -0.10
C HIS A 200 -1.71 5.00 -1.17
N LEU A 201 -2.68 5.58 -1.87
CA LEU A 201 -2.39 6.59 -2.89
C LEU A 201 -2.87 7.96 -2.43
N ASP A 202 -2.07 8.98 -2.68
CA ASP A 202 -2.54 10.37 -2.69
C ASP A 202 -2.52 10.85 -4.14
N GLY A 203 -3.70 11.07 -4.71
CA GLY A 203 -3.86 11.57 -6.08
C GLY A 203 -4.20 10.49 -7.12
N PRO A 204 -3.99 10.78 -8.42
CA PRO A 204 -4.49 9.95 -9.51
C PRO A 204 -3.73 8.62 -9.63
N VAL A 205 -4.46 7.56 -9.96
CA VAL A 205 -3.87 6.25 -10.28
C VAL A 205 -3.06 6.35 -11.57
N THR A 206 -1.74 6.22 -11.46
CA THR A 206 -0.78 6.38 -12.57
C THR A 206 0.32 5.32 -12.54
N GLY A 207 1.05 5.22 -13.66
CA GLY A 207 2.22 4.35 -13.79
C GLY A 207 1.89 2.86 -13.65
N PRO A 208 2.86 2.01 -13.24
CA PRO A 208 2.69 0.56 -13.22
C PRO A 208 1.57 0.04 -12.31
N LYS A 209 1.03 0.87 -11.40
CA LYS A 209 -0.06 0.50 -10.50
C LYS A 209 -1.43 0.50 -11.18
N SER A 210 -1.62 1.27 -12.25
CA SER A 210 -2.92 1.43 -12.93
C SER A 210 -3.53 0.12 -13.44
N THR A 211 -2.71 -0.91 -13.63
CA THR A 211 -3.13 -2.25 -14.04
C THR A 211 -3.80 -3.07 -12.92
N ARG A 212 -3.70 -2.63 -11.66
CA ARG A 212 -4.11 -3.43 -10.49
C ARG A 212 -4.81 -2.67 -9.38
N ILE A 213 -4.87 -1.33 -9.45
CA ILE A 213 -5.59 -0.53 -8.46
C ILE A 213 -6.61 0.42 -9.09
N VAL A 214 -7.60 0.82 -8.30
CA VAL A 214 -8.57 1.87 -8.57
C VAL A 214 -8.38 3.05 -7.64
N SER A 215 -8.94 4.20 -7.99
CA SER A 215 -8.98 5.34 -7.07
C SER A 215 -9.95 5.04 -5.90
N TYR A 216 -9.54 5.42 -4.69
CA TYR A 216 -10.42 5.40 -3.51
C TYR A 216 -11.18 6.72 -3.31
N ASP A 217 -10.93 7.74 -4.15
CA ASP A 217 -11.58 9.05 -4.00
C ASP A 217 -13.10 8.94 -4.04
N GLY A 218 -13.64 8.09 -4.93
CA GLY A 218 -15.08 7.93 -5.08
C GLY A 218 -15.77 7.42 -3.82
N ILE A 219 -15.16 6.43 -3.14
CA ILE A 219 -15.70 5.90 -1.88
C ILE A 219 -15.56 6.91 -0.74
N LEU A 220 -14.46 7.66 -0.70
CA LEU A 220 -14.26 8.73 0.29
C LEU A 220 -15.28 9.88 0.09
N GLN A 221 -15.48 10.32 -1.14
CA GLN A 221 -16.47 11.34 -1.48
C GLN A 221 -17.89 10.88 -1.13
N GLN A 222 -18.20 9.59 -1.33
CA GLN A 222 -19.49 9.04 -0.92
C GLN A 222 -19.61 9.03 0.61
N ALA A 223 -18.57 8.60 1.33
CA ALA A 223 -18.53 8.63 2.79
C ALA A 223 -18.74 10.06 3.35
N LEU A 224 -18.13 11.08 2.74
CA LEU A 224 -18.29 12.47 3.15
C LEU A 224 -19.74 12.97 3.00
N ARG A 225 -20.43 12.58 1.93
CA ARG A 225 -21.84 12.93 1.74
C ARG A 225 -22.75 12.17 2.70
N ASP A 226 -22.44 10.91 2.91
CA ASP A 226 -23.21 10.01 3.74
C ASP A 226 -23.09 10.38 5.23
N ILE A 227 -21.92 10.82 5.69
CA ILE A 227 -21.75 11.32 7.07
C ILE A 227 -22.52 12.63 7.30
N SER A 228 -22.50 13.56 6.33
CA SER A 228 -23.30 14.79 6.39
C SER A 228 -24.78 14.48 6.44
N ALA A 229 -25.28 13.59 5.57
CA ALA A 229 -26.68 13.17 5.57
C ALA A 229 -27.09 12.49 6.89
N TRP A 230 -26.20 11.67 7.46
CA TRP A 230 -26.46 10.98 8.72
C TRP A 230 -26.56 11.92 9.90
N VAL A 231 -25.63 12.87 10.01
CA VAL A 231 -25.58 13.82 11.12
C VAL A 231 -26.65 14.90 11.00
N GLU A 232 -26.83 15.48 9.82
CA GLU A 232 -27.70 16.66 9.63
C GLU A 232 -29.17 16.30 9.43
N ARG A 233 -29.45 15.14 8.80
CA ARG A 233 -30.79 14.76 8.37
C ARG A 233 -31.26 13.40 8.92
N GLY A 234 -30.43 12.74 9.74
CA GLY A 234 -30.75 11.42 10.29
C GLY A 234 -30.82 10.31 9.23
N VAL A 235 -30.29 10.53 8.03
CA VAL A 235 -30.31 9.54 6.95
C VAL A 235 -29.11 8.63 7.11
N ALA A 236 -29.34 7.45 7.70
CA ALA A 236 -28.26 6.50 7.94
C ALA A 236 -27.63 6.00 6.63
N PRO A 237 -26.30 5.87 6.58
CA PRO A 237 -25.60 5.29 5.45
C PRO A 237 -25.83 3.78 5.37
N VAL A 238 -25.55 3.20 4.20
CA VAL A 238 -25.58 1.74 4.02
C VAL A 238 -24.69 1.05 5.05
N LYS A 239 -25.03 -0.21 5.37
CA LYS A 239 -24.32 -1.01 6.39
C LYS A 239 -22.84 -1.17 6.05
N SER A 240 -22.03 -1.38 7.08
CA SER A 240 -20.61 -1.73 6.95
C SER A 240 -20.40 -2.90 5.99
N THR A 241 -19.23 -2.91 5.34
CA THR A 241 -18.78 -4.06 4.55
C THR A 241 -18.70 -5.28 5.47
N GLN A 242 -19.21 -6.43 5.00
CA GLN A 242 -18.95 -7.70 5.67
C GLN A 242 -17.55 -8.19 5.30
N TYR A 243 -16.84 -8.75 6.28
CA TYR A 243 -15.49 -9.24 6.08
C TYR A 243 -15.16 -10.34 7.08
N ASN A 244 -14.11 -11.08 6.77
CA ASN A 244 -13.44 -11.99 7.68
C ASN A 244 -11.99 -11.53 7.87
N LEU A 245 -11.49 -11.62 9.10
CA LEU A 245 -10.09 -11.39 9.43
C LEU A 245 -9.47 -12.72 9.85
N LYS A 246 -8.40 -13.13 9.16
CA LYS A 246 -7.62 -14.31 9.51
C LYS A 246 -6.14 -14.03 9.33
N ASP A 247 -5.34 -14.25 10.37
CA ASP A 247 -3.88 -14.09 10.34
C ASP A 247 -3.42 -12.70 9.82
N GLY A 248 -4.17 -11.65 10.15
CA GLY A 248 -3.91 -10.27 9.69
C GLY A 248 -4.42 -9.95 8.28
N GLN A 249 -4.97 -10.93 7.56
CA GLN A 249 -5.57 -10.74 6.24
C GLN A 249 -7.08 -10.48 6.35
N VAL A 250 -7.52 -9.36 5.79
CA VAL A 250 -8.95 -9.07 5.60
C VAL A 250 -9.39 -9.63 4.26
N THR A 251 -10.51 -10.36 4.25
CA THR A 251 -11.17 -10.84 3.02
C THR A 251 -12.63 -10.43 3.03
N VAL A 252 -13.15 -10.01 1.88
CA VAL A 252 -14.55 -9.60 1.70
C VAL A 252 -15.31 -10.62 0.83
N PRO A 253 -16.63 -10.82 1.03
CA PRO A 253 -17.44 -11.72 0.20
C PRO A 253 -17.38 -11.35 -1.29
N ALA A 254 -17.45 -12.33 -2.19
CA ALA A 254 -17.46 -12.08 -3.64
C ALA A 254 -18.79 -11.48 -4.12
N ASP A 255 -19.89 -11.91 -3.51
CA ASP A 255 -21.26 -11.47 -3.83
C ASP A 255 -21.57 -10.08 -3.26
N ALA A 256 -22.33 -9.27 -4.01
CA ALA A 256 -22.62 -7.88 -3.64
C ALA A 256 -23.60 -7.77 -2.46
N GLN A 257 -24.59 -8.67 -2.38
CA GLN A 257 -25.58 -8.71 -1.31
C GLN A 257 -24.92 -9.06 0.03
N ASP A 258 -24.00 -10.02 0.02
CA ASP A 258 -23.24 -10.42 1.20
C ASP A 258 -22.14 -9.41 1.55
N ARG A 259 -21.43 -8.86 0.54
CA ARG A 259 -20.34 -7.89 0.76
C ARG A 259 -20.83 -6.61 1.44
N ARG A 260 -22.02 -6.11 1.08
CA ARG A 260 -22.56 -4.82 1.54
C ARG A 260 -21.58 -3.67 1.23
N GLY A 261 -21.60 -2.59 2.02
CA GLY A 261 -20.83 -1.38 1.74
C GLY A 261 -21.32 -0.69 0.46
N VAL A 262 -20.42 0.05 -0.18
CA VAL A 262 -20.75 0.89 -1.35
C VAL A 262 -20.01 0.51 -2.63
N GLN A 263 -19.03 -0.38 -2.55
CA GLN A 263 -18.19 -0.72 -3.69
C GLN A 263 -18.86 -1.79 -4.57
N PRO A 264 -18.93 -1.62 -5.90
CA PRO A 264 -19.47 -2.64 -6.79
C PRO A 264 -18.57 -3.88 -6.81
N VAL A 265 -19.12 -5.05 -7.11
CA VAL A 265 -18.36 -6.28 -7.34
C VAL A 265 -18.34 -6.62 -8.83
N VAL A 266 -17.26 -7.26 -9.27
CA VAL A 266 -17.02 -7.62 -10.67
C VAL A 266 -16.55 -9.06 -10.71
N ASP A 267 -17.40 -9.96 -11.21
CA ASP A 267 -17.05 -11.35 -11.48
C ASP A 267 -16.68 -11.49 -12.96
N LEU A 268 -15.38 -11.50 -13.27
CA LEU A 268 -14.87 -11.58 -14.63
C LEU A 268 -14.40 -12.99 -14.97
N SER A 269 -14.92 -13.51 -16.07
CA SER A 269 -14.55 -14.80 -16.65
C SER A 269 -14.19 -14.68 -18.13
N ALA A 270 -13.55 -15.71 -18.67
CA ALA A 270 -13.38 -15.89 -20.10
C ALA A 270 -13.84 -17.28 -20.50
N ALA A 271 -14.17 -17.47 -21.78
CA ALA A 271 -14.47 -18.78 -22.33
C ALA A 271 -13.32 -19.76 -22.01
N GLY A 272 -13.59 -20.74 -21.14
CA GLY A 272 -12.60 -21.67 -20.61
C GLY A 272 -12.39 -21.62 -19.09
N GLY A 273 -12.90 -20.59 -18.39
CA GLY A 273 -12.94 -20.56 -16.92
C GLY A 273 -12.71 -19.19 -16.29
N THR A 274 -12.42 -19.21 -14.98
CA THR A 274 -12.10 -18.03 -14.16
C THR A 274 -10.63 -18.08 -13.71
N GLY A 275 -10.07 -16.91 -13.36
CA GLY A 275 -8.71 -16.79 -12.83
C GLY A 275 -7.61 -16.90 -13.89
N ARG A 276 -7.52 -18.02 -14.61
CA ARG A 276 -6.51 -18.26 -15.67
C ARG A 276 -7.07 -19.08 -16.82
N VAL A 277 -6.90 -18.61 -18.06
CA VAL A 277 -7.29 -19.31 -19.29
C VAL A 277 -6.12 -19.37 -20.26
N GLU A 278 -5.95 -20.51 -20.93
CA GLU A 278 -4.95 -20.68 -21.99
C GLU A 278 -5.60 -20.72 -23.36
N VAL A 279 -5.03 -19.98 -24.33
CA VAL A 279 -5.55 -19.88 -25.70
C VAL A 279 -4.41 -19.87 -26.71
N ARG A 280 -4.71 -20.13 -27.98
CA ARG A 280 -3.72 -20.00 -29.07
C ARG A 280 -3.61 -18.56 -29.54
N ALA A 281 -2.42 -18.14 -29.97
CA ALA A 281 -2.28 -16.87 -30.67
C ALA A 281 -3.24 -16.79 -31.88
N GLY A 282 -3.95 -15.67 -32.00
CA GLY A 282 -4.96 -15.46 -33.04
C GLY A 282 -6.35 -16.07 -32.75
N GLN A 283 -6.50 -16.84 -31.66
CA GLN A 283 -7.81 -17.34 -31.25
C GLN A 283 -8.64 -16.23 -30.58
N PRO A 284 -9.88 -15.96 -31.04
CA PRO A 284 -10.79 -15.07 -30.33
C PRO A 284 -11.16 -15.61 -28.95
N VAL A 285 -11.09 -14.74 -27.94
CA VAL A 285 -11.47 -15.05 -26.55
C VAL A 285 -12.70 -14.22 -26.20
N THR A 286 -13.78 -14.88 -25.79
CA THR A 286 -14.97 -14.20 -25.28
C THR A 286 -14.86 -14.05 -23.77
N PHE A 287 -14.97 -12.82 -23.30
CA PHE A 287 -15.01 -12.43 -21.90
C PHE A 287 -16.45 -12.17 -21.49
N THR A 288 -16.81 -12.56 -20.27
CA THR A 288 -18.12 -12.29 -19.69
C THR A 288 -17.94 -11.83 -18.27
N ALA A 289 -18.64 -10.76 -17.89
CA ALA A 289 -18.60 -10.24 -16.53
C ALA A 289 -19.99 -10.00 -15.96
N GLY A 290 -20.23 -10.56 -14.78
CA GLY A 290 -21.33 -10.18 -13.88
C GLY A 290 -20.90 -9.01 -13.01
N ILE A 291 -21.73 -7.96 -12.98
CA ILE A 291 -21.44 -6.72 -12.28
C ILE A 291 -22.60 -6.35 -11.38
N GLU A 292 -22.33 -6.12 -10.10
CA GLU A 292 -23.38 -5.82 -9.13
C GLU A 292 -22.97 -4.73 -8.14
N ALA A 293 -23.81 -3.72 -7.98
CA ALA A 293 -23.72 -2.79 -6.87
C ALA A 293 -24.36 -3.42 -5.63
N PRO A 294 -23.75 -3.33 -4.43
CA PRO A 294 -24.37 -3.82 -3.20
C PRO A 294 -25.76 -3.21 -2.97
N PRO A 295 -26.63 -3.85 -2.17
CA PRO A 295 -27.97 -3.33 -1.87
C PRO A 295 -27.92 -1.87 -1.38
N ALA A 296 -28.68 -1.01 -2.05
CA ALA A 296 -28.73 0.44 -1.82
C ALA A 296 -27.40 1.20 -2.06
N ALA A 297 -26.37 0.57 -2.65
CA ALA A 297 -25.10 1.21 -2.99
C ALA A 297 -25.20 2.19 -4.18
N GLY A 298 -26.14 1.95 -5.09
CA GLY A 298 -26.39 2.80 -6.25
C GLY A 298 -26.52 2.00 -7.53
N LYS A 299 -26.06 2.59 -8.64
CA LYS A 299 -26.13 2.01 -9.97
C LYS A 299 -24.77 2.03 -10.64
N ILE A 300 -24.52 1.04 -11.50
CA ILE A 300 -23.38 1.03 -12.42
C ILE A 300 -23.58 2.18 -13.41
N VAL A 301 -22.52 2.96 -13.65
CA VAL A 301 -22.53 4.13 -14.55
C VAL A 301 -21.45 4.07 -15.62
N SER A 302 -20.44 3.22 -15.48
CA SER A 302 -19.39 3.03 -16.48
C SER A 302 -18.77 1.63 -16.41
N THR A 303 -18.39 1.10 -17.57
CA THR A 303 -17.60 -0.12 -17.75
C THR A 303 -16.47 0.15 -18.73
N GLU A 304 -15.25 -0.23 -18.40
CA GLU A 304 -14.06 0.07 -19.20
C GLU A 304 -13.14 -1.14 -19.28
N TRP A 305 -12.74 -1.55 -20.48
CA TRP A 305 -11.89 -2.73 -20.71
C TRP A 305 -10.43 -2.35 -20.88
N ASP A 306 -9.56 -3.19 -20.34
CA ASP A 306 -8.13 -3.27 -20.67
C ASP A 306 -7.78 -4.75 -20.89
N PHE A 307 -7.81 -5.21 -22.15
CA PHE A 307 -7.51 -6.60 -22.47
C PHE A 307 -6.02 -6.94 -22.37
N ASN A 308 -5.14 -5.95 -22.44
CA ASN A 308 -3.70 -6.17 -22.52
C ASN A 308 -3.01 -6.03 -21.15
N GLY A 309 -3.70 -5.47 -20.14
CA GLY A 309 -3.14 -5.22 -18.82
C GLY A 309 -2.12 -4.08 -18.83
N THR A 310 -2.34 -3.05 -19.65
CA THR A 310 -1.47 -1.87 -19.76
C THR A 310 -1.86 -0.76 -18.79
N GLY A 311 -3.06 -0.82 -18.22
CA GLY A 311 -3.66 0.24 -17.41
C GLY A 311 -4.36 1.31 -18.24
N GLU A 312 -4.45 1.10 -19.55
CA GLU A 312 -5.20 1.95 -20.48
C GLU A 312 -6.61 1.37 -20.66
N PHE A 313 -7.57 1.95 -19.94
CA PHE A 313 -8.95 1.50 -19.93
C PHE A 313 -9.76 2.21 -21.02
N THR A 314 -10.48 1.43 -21.83
CA THR A 314 -11.37 1.94 -22.88
C THR A 314 -12.82 1.79 -22.47
N ALA A 315 -13.53 2.91 -22.36
CA ALA A 315 -14.96 2.93 -22.06
C ALA A 315 -15.76 2.14 -23.10
N THR A 316 -16.67 1.30 -22.60
CA THR A 316 -17.53 0.45 -23.43
C THR A 316 -18.98 0.63 -23.00
N PRO A 317 -19.94 0.75 -23.94
CA PRO A 317 -21.35 0.83 -23.60
C PRO A 317 -21.84 -0.44 -22.90
N PHE A 318 -22.59 -0.28 -21.81
CA PHE A 318 -23.33 -1.36 -21.16
C PHE A 318 -24.83 -1.05 -21.05
N GLY A 319 -25.29 0.06 -21.64
CA GLY A 319 -26.68 0.53 -21.62
C GLY A 319 -26.94 1.55 -20.50
N THR A 320 -28.18 1.61 -20.01
CA THR A 320 -28.60 2.58 -19.00
C THR A 320 -28.12 2.19 -17.59
N PRO A 321 -27.87 3.17 -16.71
CA PRO A 321 -27.46 2.91 -15.33
C PRO A 321 -28.45 2.02 -14.58
N ARG A 322 -27.94 0.96 -13.96
CA ARG A 322 -28.71 -0.04 -13.21
C ARG A 322 -27.87 -0.72 -12.13
N PRO A 323 -28.48 -1.33 -11.09
CA PRO A 323 -27.73 -1.97 -10.01
C PRO A 323 -26.93 -3.19 -10.45
N CYS A 324 -27.46 -3.97 -11.38
CA CYS A 324 -26.84 -5.19 -11.90
C CYS A 324 -26.68 -5.10 -13.42
N ALA A 325 -25.54 -5.51 -13.95
CA ALA A 325 -25.28 -5.56 -15.38
C ALA A 325 -24.47 -6.81 -15.73
N GLU A 326 -24.73 -7.35 -16.92
CA GLU A 326 -23.87 -8.34 -17.56
C GLU A 326 -23.27 -7.69 -18.80
N VAL A 327 -21.96 -7.87 -19.00
CA VAL A 327 -21.26 -7.38 -20.19
C VAL A 327 -20.43 -8.50 -20.80
N SER A 328 -20.31 -8.47 -22.12
CA SER A 328 -19.53 -9.42 -22.89
C SER A 328 -18.70 -8.69 -23.94
N ALA A 329 -17.49 -9.16 -24.18
CA ALA A 329 -16.61 -8.65 -25.22
C ALA A 329 -15.73 -9.77 -25.76
N THR A 330 -15.34 -9.67 -27.04
CA THR A 330 -14.40 -10.59 -27.66
C THR A 330 -13.11 -9.87 -27.98
N PHE A 331 -11.98 -10.48 -27.63
CA PHE A 331 -10.65 -9.94 -27.95
C PHE A 331 -9.74 -11.06 -28.46
N THR A 332 -8.86 -10.72 -29.42
CA THR A 332 -7.93 -11.66 -30.03
C THR A 332 -6.50 -11.22 -29.74
N TYR A 333 -5.71 -12.09 -29.11
CA TYR A 333 -4.31 -11.82 -28.83
C TYR A 333 -3.43 -12.31 -29.99
N PRO A 334 -2.71 -11.43 -30.70
CA PRO A 334 -1.95 -11.82 -31.89
C PRO A 334 -0.60 -12.46 -31.58
N LYS A 335 -0.09 -12.31 -30.35
CA LYS A 335 1.26 -12.75 -29.96
C LYS A 335 1.19 -13.64 -28.72
N PRO A 336 2.06 -14.67 -28.64
CA PRO A 336 2.25 -15.43 -27.41
C PRO A 336 2.69 -14.52 -26.26
N GLY A 337 2.23 -14.83 -25.05
CA GLY A 337 2.48 -14.02 -23.87
C GLY A 337 1.51 -14.29 -22.73
N THR A 338 1.73 -13.62 -21.61
CA THR A 338 0.79 -13.58 -20.48
C THR A 338 0.20 -12.19 -20.38
N TYR A 339 -1.12 -12.10 -20.44
CA TYR A 339 -1.89 -10.86 -20.37
C TYR A 339 -2.78 -10.91 -19.13
N ILE A 340 -3.00 -9.76 -18.49
CA ILE A 340 -3.98 -9.62 -17.40
C ILE A 340 -5.12 -8.77 -17.93
N ALA A 341 -6.13 -9.43 -18.50
CA ALA A 341 -7.33 -8.76 -18.96
C ALA A 341 -8.12 -8.24 -17.76
N SER A 342 -8.53 -6.99 -17.83
CA SER A 342 -9.16 -6.28 -16.73
C SER A 342 -10.43 -5.56 -17.20
N LEU A 343 -11.44 -5.56 -16.33
CA LEU A 343 -12.64 -4.77 -16.47
C LEU A 343 -12.74 -3.83 -15.27
N ARG A 344 -12.70 -2.51 -15.52
CA ARG A 344 -12.99 -1.50 -14.51
C ARG A 344 -14.46 -1.14 -14.56
N VAL A 345 -15.09 -1.14 -13.39
CA VAL A 345 -16.48 -0.78 -13.23
C VAL A 345 -16.57 0.40 -12.29
N THR A 346 -17.43 1.35 -12.63
CA THR A 346 -17.76 2.49 -11.76
C THR A 346 -19.23 2.47 -11.41
N SER A 347 -19.55 2.61 -10.12
CA SER A 347 -20.91 2.85 -9.62
C SER A 347 -21.04 4.25 -9.03
N GLN A 348 -22.27 4.76 -9.00
CA GLN A 348 -22.63 6.04 -8.40
C GLN A 348 -24.04 5.92 -7.80
N ARG A 349 -24.27 6.53 -6.62
CA ARG A 349 -25.49 6.39 -5.80
C ARG A 349 -26.79 6.57 -6.58
N ASP A 350 -26.88 7.64 -7.36
CA ASP A 350 -28.09 8.07 -8.07
C ASP A 350 -28.14 7.55 -9.53
N GLY A 351 -27.02 7.02 -10.00
CA GLY A 351 -26.80 6.61 -11.40
C GLY A 351 -26.44 7.77 -12.32
N ASP A 352 -25.95 8.88 -11.77
CA ASP A 352 -25.48 10.00 -12.56
C ASP A 352 -24.10 9.68 -13.16
N ALA A 353 -24.08 9.43 -14.46
CA ALA A 353 -22.85 9.18 -15.21
C ALA A 353 -22.00 10.46 -15.40
N THR A 354 -22.60 11.65 -15.32
CA THR A 354 -21.97 12.92 -15.70
C THR A 354 -21.28 13.63 -14.54
N THR A 355 -21.69 13.38 -13.29
CA THR A 355 -21.02 13.95 -12.11
C THR A 355 -19.55 13.51 -12.05
N PRO A 356 -18.61 14.39 -11.67
CA PRO A 356 -17.23 13.99 -11.40
C PRO A 356 -17.06 13.35 -10.01
N PHE A 357 -18.10 13.38 -9.17
CA PHE A 357 -18.03 12.96 -7.78
C PHE A 357 -18.63 11.57 -7.54
N THR A 358 -18.24 10.97 -6.41
CA THR A 358 -18.77 9.70 -5.86
C THR A 358 -18.74 8.52 -6.82
N LYS A 359 -17.71 8.49 -7.68
CA LYS A 359 -17.44 7.42 -8.64
C LYS A 359 -16.73 6.26 -7.94
N VAL A 360 -17.49 5.37 -7.31
CA VAL A 360 -16.93 4.23 -6.59
C VAL A 360 -16.53 3.15 -7.59
N GLN A 361 -15.23 2.86 -7.67
CA GLN A 361 -14.65 1.96 -8.66
C GLN A 361 -14.34 0.57 -8.09
N ASN A 362 -14.31 -0.44 -8.96
CA ASN A 362 -13.70 -1.74 -8.69
C ASN A 362 -13.15 -2.38 -9.99
N LEU A 363 -12.37 -3.45 -9.86
CA LEU A 363 -11.75 -4.21 -10.95
C LEU A 363 -12.10 -5.70 -10.88
N GLY A 364 -12.50 -6.26 -12.02
CA GLY A 364 -12.42 -7.71 -12.29
C GLY A 364 -11.19 -8.00 -13.16
N ARG A 365 -10.48 -9.10 -12.89
CA ARG A 365 -9.23 -9.44 -13.59
C ARG A 365 -9.12 -10.93 -13.88
N ILE A 366 -8.55 -11.28 -15.03
CA ILE A 366 -8.28 -12.66 -15.43
C ILE A 366 -6.95 -12.77 -16.19
N GLN A 367 -6.19 -13.82 -15.91
CA GLN A 367 -4.94 -14.11 -16.61
C GLN A 367 -5.21 -14.89 -17.90
N ILE A 368 -4.73 -14.37 -19.03
CA ILE A 368 -4.78 -15.04 -20.33
C ILE A 368 -3.36 -15.43 -20.73
N VAL A 369 -3.12 -16.72 -20.89
CA VAL A 369 -1.84 -17.26 -21.38
C VAL A 369 -2.01 -17.67 -22.83
N VAL A 370 -1.35 -16.92 -23.72
CA VAL A 370 -1.41 -17.11 -25.16
C VAL A 370 -0.20 -17.91 -25.58
N ARG A 371 -0.44 -19.06 -26.22
CA ARG A 371 0.59 -19.98 -26.71
C ARG A 371 0.77 -19.90 -28.22
#